data_AF-A0A538II24-F1
#
_entry.id   AF-A0A538II24-F1
#
_cell.length_a   1.000
_cell.length_b   1.000
_cell.length_c   1.000
_cell.angle_alpha   90.00
_cell.angle_beta   90.00
_cell.angle_gamma   90.00
#
_symmetry.space_group_name_H-M   'P 1'
#
loop_
_entity.id
_entity.type
_entity.pdbx_description
1 polymer ?
#
loop_
_entity_poly.entity_id
_entity_poly.type
_entity_poly.pdbx_seq_one_letter_code
_entity_poly.pdbx_strand_id
1 'polypeptide(L)'
;MPGRSEKEQRAERDLLFEVNAHVHEAARRFEGPQPEPDVWDFTCECGVPDCRVPVPLTLAEYEALRAANRPVLASGHEKVAPADELSTA
;
A
#
# COMPACT_ATOMS: atom_id res chain seq x y z
N MET A 1 4.46 14.10 22.60
CA MET A 1 4.38 14.35 21.14
C MET A 1 2.91 14.25 20.78
N PRO A 2 2.24 15.31 20.28
CA PRO A 2 0.87 15.14 19.82
C PRO A 2 0.90 14.18 18.62
N GLY A 3 0.12 13.10 18.70
CA GLY A 3 -0.01 12.15 17.59
C GLY A 3 -0.55 12.86 16.34
N ARG A 4 -0.17 12.38 15.15
CA ARG A 4 -0.70 12.89 13.88
C ARG A 4 -2.22 12.83 13.88
N SER A 5 -2.87 13.89 13.42
CA SER A 5 -4.32 13.94 13.28
C SER A 5 -4.82 12.89 12.28
N GLU A 6 -6.08 12.46 12.41
CA GLU A 6 -6.68 11.50 11.48
C GLU A 6 -6.69 11.99 10.03
N LYS A 7 -6.80 13.31 9.84
CA LYS A 7 -6.74 13.95 8.53
C LYS A 7 -5.37 13.75 7.89
N GLU A 8 -4.29 13.91 8.67
CA GLU A 8 -2.93 13.67 8.20
C GLU A 8 -2.71 12.18 7.88
N GLN A 9 -3.20 11.27 8.71
CA GLN A 9 -3.11 9.83 8.47
C GLN A 9 -3.87 9.41 7.20
N ARG A 10 -5.04 10.02 6.94
CA ARG A 10 -5.80 9.81 5.71
C ARG A 10 -5.04 10.33 4.49
N ALA A 11 -4.52 11.55 4.55
CA ALA A 11 -3.76 12.14 3.45
C ALA A 11 -2.48 11.36 3.14
N GLU A 12 -1.76 10.89 4.17
CA GLU A 12 -0.57 10.05 4.01
C GLU A 12 -0.91 8.73 3.32
N ARG A 13 -2.01 8.08 3.72
CA ARG A 13 -2.47 6.86 3.06
C ARG A 13 -2.85 7.10 1.60
N ASP A 14 -3.59 8.18 1.32
CA ASP A 14 -4.01 8.54 -0.04
C ASP A 14 -2.79 8.80 -0.94
N LEU A 15 -1.73 9.43 -0.41
CA LEU A 15 -0.45 9.60 -1.10
C LEU A 15 0.25 8.27 -1.38
N LEU A 16 0.23 7.32 -0.44
CA LEU A 16 0.83 5.99 -0.66
C LEU A 16 0.09 5.19 -1.74
N PHE A 17 -1.24 5.32 -1.82
CA PHE A 17 -2.03 4.76 -2.91
C PHE A 17 -1.58 5.32 -4.28
N GLU A 18 -1.36 6.64 -4.36
CA GLU A 18 -0.88 7.31 -5.57
C GLU A 18 0.54 6.86 -5.96
N VAL A 19 1.46 6.75 -5.01
CA VAL A 19 2.81 6.21 -5.25
C VAL A 19 2.74 4.82 -5.85
N ASN A 20 1.91 3.94 -5.31
CA ASN A 20 1.74 2.59 -5.82
C ASN A 20 1.12 2.56 -7.23
N ALA A 21 0.22 3.49 -7.54
CA ALA A 21 -0.30 3.64 -8.89
C ALA A 21 0.81 4.04 -9.89
N HIS A 22 1.71 4.94 -9.51
CA HIS A 22 2.86 5.29 -10.36
C HIS A 22 3.86 4.16 -10.53
N VAL A 23 4.11 3.36 -9.48
CA VAL A 23 4.91 2.13 -9.61
C VAL A 23 4.27 1.18 -10.60
N HIS A 24 2.96 0.96 -10.53
CA HIS A 24 2.22 0.13 -11.47
C HIS A 24 2.30 0.63 -12.92
N GLU A 25 2.15 1.93 -13.15
CA GLU A 25 2.29 2.52 -14.49
C GLU A 25 3.71 2.35 -15.06
N ALA A 26 4.73 2.57 -14.23
CA ALA A 26 6.12 2.35 -14.62
C ALA A 26 6.37 0.87 -14.93
N ALA A 27 5.94 -0.02 -14.05
CA ALA A 27 6.07 -1.45 -14.21
C ALA A 27 5.44 -1.93 -15.53
N ARG A 28 4.22 -1.50 -15.85
CA ARG A 28 3.56 -1.82 -17.13
C ARG A 28 4.32 -1.36 -18.37
N ARG A 29 5.09 -0.28 -18.26
CA ARG A 29 5.89 0.25 -19.38
C ARG A 29 7.16 -0.56 -19.62
N PHE A 30 7.72 -1.13 -18.56
CA PHE A 30 9.01 -1.80 -18.59
C PHE A 30 8.90 -3.33 -18.55
N GLU A 31 7.74 -3.89 -18.20
CA GLU A 31 7.47 -5.31 -18.28
C GLU A 31 7.70 -5.81 -19.71
N GLY A 32 8.64 -6.73 -19.84
CA GLY A 32 9.06 -7.30 -21.12
C GLY A 32 8.50 -8.71 -21.34
N PRO A 33 8.73 -9.30 -22.53
CA PRO A 33 8.42 -10.71 -22.79
C PRO A 33 9.45 -11.61 -22.09
N GLN A 34 9.44 -11.62 -20.76
CA GLN A 34 10.23 -12.54 -19.95
C GLN A 34 9.41 -13.81 -19.69
N PRO A 35 10.06 -14.98 -19.52
CA PRO A 35 9.37 -16.22 -19.19
C PRO A 35 8.76 -16.23 -17.77
N GLU A 36 9.27 -15.39 -16.87
CA GLU A 36 8.76 -15.19 -15.52
C GLU A 36 8.30 -13.74 -15.32
N PRO A 37 7.23 -13.48 -14.54
CA PRO A 37 6.77 -12.12 -14.28
C PRO A 37 7.81 -11.30 -13.49
N ASP A 38 7.98 -10.03 -13.85
CA ASP A 38 8.83 -9.12 -13.09
C ASP A 38 8.19 -8.80 -11.72
N VAL A 39 9.04 -8.74 -10.69
CA VAL A 39 8.65 -8.35 -9.33
C VAL A 39 9.05 -6.89 -9.09
N TRP A 40 8.11 -6.11 -8.57
CA TRP A 40 8.25 -4.68 -8.31
C TRP A 40 8.02 -4.36 -6.84
N ASP A 41 8.76 -3.38 -6.33
CA ASP A 41 8.63 -2.92 -4.94
C ASP A 41 7.51 -1.89 -4.81
N PHE A 42 6.34 -2.35 -4.36
CA PHE A 42 5.26 -1.46 -3.95
C PHE A 42 5.45 -1.01 -2.50
N THR A 43 4.85 0.10 -2.09
CA THR A 43 4.92 0.59 -0.71
C THR A 43 3.74 0.08 0.12
N CYS A 44 4.00 -0.37 1.34
CA CYS A 44 2.96 -0.81 2.27
C CYS A 44 1.98 0.32 2.67
N GLU A 45 0.68 0.03 2.66
CA GLU A 45 -0.46 0.94 2.88
C GLU A 45 -1.14 0.72 4.23
N CYS A 46 -0.44 0.13 5.20
CA CYS A 46 -0.99 -0.23 6.51
C CYS A 46 -1.52 0.96 7.32
N GLY A 47 -1.11 2.19 7.00
CA GLY A 47 -1.52 3.41 7.71
C GLY A 47 -0.72 3.69 8.99
N VAL A 48 0.29 2.86 9.31
CA VAL A 48 1.25 3.17 10.37
C VAL A 48 2.08 4.39 9.92
N PRO A 49 2.19 5.45 10.75
CA PRO A 49 3.00 6.61 10.45
C PRO A 49 4.42 6.22 10.05
N ASP A 50 4.93 6.80 8.97
CA ASP A 50 6.29 6.55 8.46
C ASP A 50 6.59 5.12 7.98
N CYS A 51 5.57 4.26 7.85
CA CYS A 51 5.75 2.95 7.22
C CYS A 51 6.06 3.11 5.74
N ARG A 52 7.29 2.74 5.35
CA ARG A 52 7.80 2.76 3.97
C ARG A 52 8.34 1.39 3.55
N VAL A 53 7.82 0.33 4.17
CA VAL A 53 8.28 -1.04 3.90
C VAL A 53 7.94 -1.43 2.46
N PRO A 54 8.92 -1.86 1.64
CA PRO A 54 8.66 -2.37 0.31
C PRO A 54 7.96 -3.73 0.36
N VAL A 55 7.00 -3.93 -0.53
CA VAL A 55 6.22 -5.15 -0.71
C VAL A 55 6.47 -5.64 -2.14
N PRO A 56 7.27 -6.70 -2.29
CA PRO A 56 7.57 -7.26 -3.61
C PRO A 56 6.32 -7.95 -4.16
N LEU A 57 5.80 -7.45 -5.28
CA LEU A 57 4.64 -8.03 -5.97
C LEU A 57 4.86 -8.01 -7.48
N THR A 58 4.31 -9.00 -8.16
CA THR A 58 4.09 -8.94 -9.61
C THR A 58 2.97 -7.94 -9.94
N LEU A 59 2.94 -7.48 -11.19
CA LEU A 59 1.85 -6.64 -11.69
C LEU A 59 0.48 -7.30 -11.52
N ALA A 60 0.38 -8.60 -11.82
CA ALA A 60 -0.86 -9.36 -11.69
C ALA A 60 -1.36 -9.44 -10.23
N GLU A 61 -0.45 -9.63 -9.28
CA GLU A 61 -0.81 -9.65 -7.85
C GLU A 61 -1.28 -8.29 -7.37
N TYR A 62 -0.60 -7.21 -7.77
CA TYR A 62 -1.03 -5.85 -7.47
C TYR A 62 -2.41 -5.54 -8.07
N GLU A 63 -2.63 -5.87 -9.35
CA GLU A 63 -3.92 -5.68 -10.01
C GLU A 63 -5.03 -6.48 -9.33
N ALA A 64 -4.76 -7.71 -8.89
CA ALA A 64 -5.71 -8.53 -8.14
C ALA A 64 -6.06 -7.91 -6.78
N LEU A 65 -5.09 -7.30 -6.06
CA LEU A 65 -5.35 -6.56 -4.83
C LEU A 65 -6.26 -5.36 -5.09
N ARG A 66 -5.99 -4.59 -6.15
CA ARG A 66 -6.80 -3.42 -6.54
C ARG A 66 -8.21 -3.79 -6.99
N ALA A 67 -8.35 -4.83 -7.79
CA ALA A 67 -9.65 -5.35 -8.21
C ALA A 67 -10.51 -5.79 -7.00
N ALA A 68 -9.87 -6.32 -5.95
CA ALA A 68 -10.52 -6.70 -4.70
C ALA A 68 -10.67 -5.53 -3.70
N ASN A 69 -10.28 -4.30 -4.08
CA ASN A 69 -10.25 -3.12 -3.21
C ASN A 69 -9.47 -3.36 -1.90
N ARG A 70 -8.38 -4.13 -1.96
CA ARG A 70 -7.50 -4.45 -0.84
C ARG A 70 -6.24 -3.58 -0.84
N PRO A 71 -5.74 -3.18 0.34
CA PRO A 71 -4.48 -2.45 0.45
C PRO A 71 -3.29 -3.38 0.19
N VAL A 72 -2.18 -2.79 -0.25
CA VAL A 72 -0.88 -3.45 -0.28
C VAL A 72 -0.32 -3.49 1.13
N LEU A 73 -0.05 -4.67 1.69
CA LEU A 73 0.44 -4.81 3.06
C LEU A 73 1.71 -5.66 3.09
N ALA A 74 2.71 -5.21 3.84
CA ALA A 74 3.87 -6.03 4.17
C ALA A 74 3.44 -7.20 5.07
N SER A 75 4.21 -8.29 5.05
CA SER A 75 3.92 -9.45 5.88
C SER A 75 3.87 -9.07 7.37
N GLY A 76 2.78 -9.46 8.05
CA GLY A 76 2.55 -9.12 9.45
C GLY A 76 2.05 -7.69 9.70
N HIS A 77 1.84 -6.89 8.65
CA HIS A 77 1.19 -5.59 8.78
C HIS A 77 -0.31 -5.74 8.59
N GLU A 78 -1.06 -5.06 9.46
CA GLU A 78 -2.52 -4.97 9.36
C GLU A 78 -2.91 -3.52 9.10
N LYS A 79 -4.07 -3.33 8.47
CA LYS A 79 -4.62 -1.99 8.30
C LYS A 79 -4.96 -1.45 9.69
N VAL A 80 -4.31 -0.35 10.08
CA VAL A 80 -4.66 0.34 11.31
C VAL A 80 -6.05 0.93 11.11
N ALA A 81 -7.03 0.42 11.87
CA ALA A 81 -8.32 1.06 11.97
C ALA A 81 -8.12 2.45 12.60
N PRO A 82 -8.84 3.49 12.13
CA PRO A 82 -8.81 4.77 12.83
C PRO A 82 -9.15 4.52 14.31
N ALA A 83 -8.37 5.11 15.21
CA ALA A 83 -8.47 4.88 16.64
C ALA A 83 -9.76 5.51 17.21
N ASP A 84 -10.92 4.92 16.91
CA ASP A 84 -12.20 5.33 17.50
C ASP A 84 -13.27 4.20 17.52
N GLU A 85 -12.87 2.93 17.54
CA GLU A 85 -13.81 1.81 17.74
C GLU A 85 -13.53 0.95 18.99
N LEU A 86 -12.62 1.38 19.89
CA LEU A 86 -12.26 0.62 21.10
C LEU A 86 -12.31 1.44 22.41
N SER A 87 -13.10 2.51 22.46
CA SER A 87 -13.39 3.22 23.73
C SER A 87 -14.89 3.37 23.97
N THR A 88 -15.65 2.27 23.97
CA THR A 88 -16.87 2.17 24.81
C THR A 88 -17.11 0.71 25.19
N ALA A 89 -16.59 0.32 26.36
CA ALA A 89 -17.09 -0.79 27.16
C ALA A 89 -16.92 -0.43 28.63
#